data_AF-A0A239B857-F1
#
_entry.id   AF-A0A239B857-F1
#
_cell.length_a   1.000
_cell.length_b   1.000
_cell.length_c   1.000
_cell.angle_alpha   90.00
_cell.angle_beta   90.00
_cell.angle_gamma   90.00
#
_symmetry.space_group_name_H-M   'P 1'
#
loop_
_entity.id
_entity.type
_entity.pdbx_description
1 polymer ?
#
loop_
_entity_poly.entity_id
_entity_poly.type
_entity_poly.pdbx_seq_one_letter_code
_entity_poly.pdbx_strand_id
1 'polypeptide(L)'
;MAGPALVLLLMERRERSDFADFVPWLKTFCSPIEVTDDGSLDFWVRDPSFLGAPVTLDDTGFPGFHLSQDAEFGADGGEYSAFTPQPVQGLLLYANASGHINHLLLGYLALAMAHRLGALIEFDGLLGYGHRLLELGAESGDHRAEAWQLVSSLPGVIKEVSWGTPDDDEGQGWFHVGDAEFLAAWLAHPEFHLIK
;
A
#
# COMPACT_ATOMS: atom_id res chain seq x y z
N MET A 1 4.09 17.47 -4.98
CA MET A 1 5.02 16.36 -4.63
C MET A 1 4.23 15.08 -4.72
N ALA A 2 4.77 14.03 -5.33
CA ALA A 2 4.15 12.70 -5.33
C ALA A 2 3.87 12.25 -3.89
N GLY A 3 2.71 11.61 -3.67
CA GLY A 3 2.33 11.04 -2.38
C GLY A 3 2.79 9.60 -2.21
N PRO A 4 2.48 8.99 -1.06
CA PRO A 4 2.80 7.59 -0.79
C PRO A 4 2.09 6.65 -1.76
N ALA A 5 2.66 5.46 -1.90
CA ALA A 5 2.11 4.35 -2.67
C ALA A 5 2.16 3.05 -1.85
N LEU A 6 1.28 2.12 -2.22
CA LEU A 6 1.30 0.74 -1.76
C LEU A 6 0.75 -0.17 -2.86
N VAL A 7 1.04 -1.46 -2.77
CA VAL A 7 0.51 -2.46 -3.70
C VAL A 7 -0.40 -3.43 -2.96
N LEU A 8 -1.63 -3.60 -3.46
CA LEU A 8 -2.52 -4.66 -2.99
C LEU A 8 -2.18 -5.95 -3.74
N LEU A 9 -1.64 -6.92 -3.01
CA LEU A 9 -1.20 -8.20 -3.55
C LEU A 9 -2.36 -9.19 -3.55
N LEU A 10 -2.84 -9.55 -4.74
CA LEU A 10 -3.99 -10.42 -4.95
C LEU A 10 -3.58 -11.88 -5.11
N MET A 11 -4.35 -12.76 -4.49
CA MET A 11 -4.19 -14.22 -4.60
C MET A 11 -4.89 -14.81 -5.83
N GLU A 12 -5.72 -13.99 -6.48
CA GLU A 12 -6.46 -14.33 -7.69
C GLU A 12 -6.29 -13.20 -8.71
N ARG A 13 -6.06 -13.58 -9.98
CA ARG A 13 -5.95 -12.63 -11.09
C ARG A 13 -7.30 -11.94 -11.31
N ARG A 14 -7.26 -10.62 -11.49
CA ARG A 14 -8.36 -9.78 -11.95
C ARG A 14 -8.00 -9.12 -13.26
N GLU A 15 -8.98 -9.03 -14.15
CA GLU A 15 -8.82 -8.31 -15.41
C GLU A 15 -9.00 -6.81 -15.19
N ARG A 16 -8.42 -5.98 -16.05
CA ARG A 16 -8.56 -4.52 -15.94
C ARG A 16 -10.00 -4.05 -15.95
N SER A 17 -10.85 -4.72 -16.72
CA SER A 17 -12.29 -4.44 -16.75
C SER A 17 -12.95 -4.58 -15.38
N ASP A 18 -12.39 -5.40 -14.49
CA ASP A 18 -12.93 -5.65 -13.16
C ASP A 18 -12.73 -4.44 -12.24
N PHE A 19 -11.89 -3.46 -12.61
CA PHE A 19 -11.75 -2.24 -11.82
C PHE A 19 -13.02 -1.39 -11.87
N ALA A 20 -13.82 -1.52 -12.93
CA ALA A 20 -15.14 -0.92 -13.00
C ALA A 20 -16.05 -1.40 -11.84
N ASP A 21 -15.81 -2.57 -11.26
CA ASP A 21 -16.57 -3.10 -10.12
C ASP A 21 -16.31 -2.31 -8.82
N PHE A 22 -15.20 -1.58 -8.72
CA PHE A 22 -14.98 -0.66 -7.59
C PHE A 22 -15.79 0.61 -7.74
N VAL A 23 -16.17 1.02 -8.95
CA VAL A 23 -16.83 2.32 -9.18
C VAL A 23 -18.14 2.46 -8.37
N PRO A 24 -19.07 1.48 -8.35
CA PRO A 24 -20.26 1.60 -7.51
C PRO A 24 -19.96 1.74 -6.02
N TRP A 25 -18.92 1.05 -5.53
CA TRP A 25 -18.50 1.13 -4.13
C TRP A 25 -17.84 2.48 -3.82
N LEU A 26 -16.88 2.91 -4.64
CA LEU A 26 -16.22 4.21 -4.52
C LEU A 26 -17.23 5.36 -4.56
N LYS A 27 -18.26 5.30 -5.42
CA LYS A 27 -19.31 6.34 -5.52
C LYS A 27 -20.04 6.63 -4.20
N THR A 28 -19.99 5.71 -3.24
CA THR A 28 -20.62 5.92 -1.93
C THR A 28 -19.89 6.97 -1.08
N PHE A 29 -18.56 7.14 -1.27
CA PHE A 29 -17.73 8.03 -0.46
C PHE A 29 -16.73 8.89 -1.26
N CYS A 30 -16.62 8.69 -2.57
CA CYS A 30 -15.74 9.44 -3.46
C CYS A 30 -16.51 10.29 -4.48
N SER A 31 -15.99 11.46 -4.82
CA SER A 31 -16.45 12.30 -5.93
C SER A 31 -15.41 13.40 -6.26
N PRO A 32 -15.01 13.60 -7.53
CA PRO A 32 -15.38 12.78 -8.70
C PRO A 32 -14.70 11.40 -8.69
N ILE A 33 -15.09 10.56 -9.64
CA ILE A 33 -14.39 9.32 -10.01
C ILE A 33 -14.27 9.34 -11.53
N GLU A 34 -13.05 9.21 -12.00
CA GLU A 34 -12.67 9.26 -13.41
C GLU A 34 -12.04 7.91 -13.79
N VAL A 35 -12.49 7.36 -14.91
CA VAL A 35 -11.90 6.14 -15.49
C VAL A 35 -11.00 6.60 -16.61
N THR A 36 -9.71 6.25 -16.54
CA THR A 36 -8.72 6.61 -17.54
C THR A 36 -8.79 5.67 -18.76
N ASP A 37 -8.17 6.06 -19.86
CA ASP A 37 -8.18 5.29 -21.11
C ASP A 37 -7.53 3.89 -20.97
N ASP A 38 -6.63 3.71 -19.99
CA ASP A 38 -5.96 2.45 -19.70
C ASP A 38 -6.74 1.54 -18.71
N GLY A 39 -7.90 2.02 -18.24
CA GLY A 39 -8.77 1.31 -17.29
C GLY A 39 -8.49 1.58 -15.82
N SER A 40 -7.50 2.42 -15.50
CA SER A 40 -7.22 2.87 -14.14
C SER A 40 -8.31 3.83 -13.62
N LEU A 41 -8.29 4.11 -12.31
CA LEU A 41 -9.25 4.99 -11.66
C LEU A 41 -8.54 6.14 -10.95
N ASP A 42 -8.95 7.37 -11.27
CA ASP A 42 -8.66 8.55 -10.44
C ASP A 42 -9.91 8.88 -9.61
N PHE A 43 -9.76 9.09 -8.31
CA PHE A 43 -10.90 9.37 -7.45
C PHE A 43 -10.52 10.20 -6.23
N TRP A 44 -11.51 10.92 -5.71
CA TRP A 44 -11.33 11.88 -4.62
C TRP A 44 -12.23 11.53 -3.45
N VAL A 45 -11.65 11.33 -2.26
CA VAL A 45 -12.41 10.95 -1.06
C VAL A 45 -13.18 12.17 -0.55
N ARG A 46 -14.51 12.10 -0.64
CA ARG A 46 -15.46 13.13 -0.17
C ARG A 46 -15.90 12.88 1.27
N ASP A 47 -16.11 11.61 1.62
CA ASP A 47 -16.59 11.20 2.94
C ASP A 47 -15.65 10.16 3.57
N PRO A 48 -14.64 10.61 4.35
CA PRO A 48 -13.68 9.70 4.96
C PRO A 48 -14.29 8.82 6.07
N SER A 49 -15.46 9.21 6.60
CA SER A 49 -16.12 8.46 7.69
C SER A 49 -16.61 7.09 7.22
N PHE A 50 -16.89 6.93 5.92
CA PHE A 50 -17.22 5.65 5.31
C PHE A 50 -16.09 4.62 5.45
N LEU A 51 -14.83 5.08 5.46
CA LEU A 51 -13.65 4.24 5.66
C LEU A 51 -13.34 3.99 7.14
N GLY A 52 -14.08 4.63 8.07
CA GLY A 52 -13.75 4.64 9.49
C GLY A 52 -12.53 5.52 9.84
N ALA A 53 -12.08 6.35 8.91
CA ALA A 53 -10.91 7.19 9.12
C ALA A 53 -11.24 8.35 10.09
N PRO A 54 -10.42 8.59 11.15
CA PRO A 54 -10.65 9.66 12.12
C PRO A 54 -10.14 11.01 11.59
N VAL A 55 -10.52 11.38 10.36
CA VAL A 55 -10.08 12.62 9.70
C VAL A 55 -11.28 13.50 9.36
N THR A 56 -11.11 14.81 9.52
CA THR A 56 -12.06 15.82 9.04
C THR A 56 -11.42 16.52 7.85
N LEU A 57 -12.13 16.56 6.72
CA LEU A 57 -11.70 17.30 5.54
C LEU A 57 -12.09 18.77 5.69
N ASP A 58 -11.23 19.67 5.23
CA ASP A 58 -11.56 21.08 5.10
C ASP A 58 -12.10 21.39 3.69
N ASP A 59 -12.50 22.65 3.46
CA ASP A 59 -13.06 23.09 2.18
C ASP A 59 -11.99 23.31 1.08
N THR A 60 -10.72 22.95 1.32
CA THR A 60 -9.62 23.25 0.37
C THR A 60 -9.49 22.24 -0.77
N GLY A 61 -10.28 21.17 -0.74
CA GLY A 61 -10.35 20.14 -1.77
C GLY A 61 -10.28 18.74 -1.18
N PHE A 62 -10.75 17.77 -1.96
CA PHE A 62 -10.73 16.37 -1.55
C PHE A 62 -9.35 15.75 -1.81
N PRO A 63 -8.85 14.87 -0.91
CA PRO A 63 -7.67 14.06 -1.17
C PRO A 63 -7.91 13.14 -2.38
N GLY A 64 -7.04 13.25 -3.39
CA GLY A 64 -7.12 12.48 -4.64
C GLY A 64 -6.19 11.27 -4.62
N PHE A 65 -6.65 10.17 -5.20
CA PHE A 65 -5.98 8.88 -5.25
C PHE A 65 -6.11 8.28 -6.64
N HIS A 66 -5.20 7.37 -6.93
CA HIS A 66 -5.16 6.61 -8.17
C HIS A 66 -5.07 5.11 -7.87
N LEU A 67 -5.85 4.31 -8.60
CA LEU A 67 -5.80 2.86 -8.58
C LEU A 67 -5.55 2.33 -9.98
N SER A 68 -4.49 1.55 -10.16
CA SER A 68 -4.12 0.93 -11.43
C SER A 68 -3.63 -0.50 -11.24
N GLN A 69 -3.51 -1.21 -12.36
CA GLN A 69 -2.86 -2.51 -12.39
C GLN A 69 -1.35 -2.29 -12.27
N ASP A 70 -0.70 -3.09 -11.43
CA ASP A 70 0.75 -3.13 -11.34
C ASP A 70 1.29 -4.42 -11.99
N ALA A 71 2.27 -5.09 -11.38
CA ALA A 71 2.89 -6.29 -11.92
C ALA A 71 1.99 -7.54 -11.82
N GLU A 72 2.16 -8.43 -12.79
CA GLU A 72 1.72 -9.82 -12.68
C GLU A 72 2.91 -10.68 -12.24
N PHE A 73 2.69 -11.57 -11.29
CA PHE A 73 3.75 -12.39 -10.72
C PHE A 73 3.74 -13.79 -11.34
N GLY A 74 4.95 -14.31 -11.61
CA GLY A 74 5.15 -15.64 -12.16
C GLY A 74 4.72 -16.75 -11.18
N ALA A 75 4.53 -17.97 -11.72
CA ALA A 75 4.14 -19.14 -10.94
C ALA A 75 5.23 -19.65 -9.98
N ASP A 76 6.46 -19.15 -10.10
CA ASP A 76 7.56 -19.43 -9.18
C ASP A 76 7.48 -18.58 -7.89
N GLY A 77 6.55 -17.61 -7.84
CA GLY A 77 6.30 -16.77 -6.67
C GLY A 77 7.37 -15.71 -6.42
N GLY A 78 8.53 -15.81 -7.07
CA GLY A 78 9.67 -14.89 -6.92
C GLY A 78 9.91 -14.46 -5.46
N GLU A 79 9.88 -13.16 -5.27
CA GLU A 79 10.07 -12.45 -4.00
C GLU A 79 8.96 -12.78 -2.97
N TYR A 80 7.79 -13.25 -3.43
CA TYR A 80 6.63 -13.62 -2.61
C TYR A 80 6.52 -15.11 -2.30
N SER A 81 7.56 -15.90 -2.58
CA SER A 81 7.57 -17.35 -2.33
C SER A 81 7.29 -17.74 -0.87
N ALA A 82 7.49 -16.82 0.07
CA ALA A 82 7.21 -17.00 1.49
C ALA A 82 5.70 -16.95 1.86
N PHE A 83 4.81 -16.57 0.95
CA PHE A 83 3.36 -16.47 1.23
C PHE A 83 2.61 -17.71 0.76
N THR A 84 1.50 -18.04 1.43
CA THR A 84 0.63 -19.15 1.04
C THR A 84 -0.83 -18.78 1.35
N PRO A 85 -1.69 -18.61 0.33
CA PRO A 85 -1.37 -18.65 -1.11
C PRO A 85 -0.39 -17.54 -1.53
N GLN A 86 0.29 -17.73 -2.67
CA GLN A 86 1.19 -16.73 -3.23
C GLN A 86 0.40 -15.69 -4.03
N PRO A 87 0.75 -14.39 -3.92
CA PRO A 87 0.23 -13.37 -4.81
C PRO A 87 0.52 -13.67 -6.28
N VAL A 88 -0.44 -13.36 -7.14
CA VAL A 88 -0.33 -13.51 -8.60
C VAL A 88 -0.44 -12.18 -9.35
N GLN A 89 -0.86 -11.11 -8.66
CA GLN A 89 -1.05 -9.79 -9.26
C GLN A 89 -0.95 -8.69 -8.19
N GLY A 90 -0.38 -7.55 -8.54
CA GLY A 90 -0.42 -6.31 -7.76
C GLY A 90 -1.42 -5.30 -8.32
N LEU A 91 -2.11 -4.58 -7.42
CA LEU A 91 -2.81 -3.33 -7.75
C LEU A 91 -2.11 -2.17 -7.07
N LEU A 92 -1.61 -1.21 -7.85
CA LEU A 92 -0.98 0.00 -7.32
C LEU A 92 -2.07 0.96 -6.84
N LEU A 93 -1.96 1.36 -5.58
CA LEU A 93 -2.78 2.42 -4.99
C LEU A 93 -1.87 3.52 -4.45
N TYR A 94 -2.00 4.74 -4.98
CA TYR A 94 -1.17 5.86 -4.54
C TYR A 94 -1.99 7.13 -4.31
N ALA A 95 -1.45 8.02 -3.48
CA ALA A 95 -2.04 9.33 -3.22
C ALA A 95 -1.39 10.42 -4.08
N ASN A 96 -2.21 11.33 -4.61
CA ASN A 96 -1.73 12.43 -5.47
C ASN A 96 -0.89 13.48 -4.71
N ALA A 97 -0.88 13.43 -3.37
CA ALA A 97 -0.10 14.32 -2.51
C ALA A 97 0.42 13.60 -1.25
N SER A 98 1.53 14.10 -0.69
CA SER A 98 2.23 13.51 0.48
C SER A 98 1.81 14.10 1.83
N GLY A 99 0.66 14.78 1.92
CA GLY A 99 0.22 15.35 3.20
C GLY A 99 -0.23 14.27 4.19
N HIS A 100 -0.10 14.51 5.50
CA HIS A 100 -0.48 13.55 6.55
C HIS A 100 -1.89 12.93 6.35
N ILE A 101 -2.89 13.74 5.99
CA ILE A 101 -4.25 13.27 5.67
C ILE A 101 -4.24 12.25 4.52
N ASN A 102 -3.42 12.44 3.49
CA ASN A 102 -3.30 11.52 2.37
C ASN A 102 -2.68 10.18 2.78
N HIS A 103 -1.66 10.19 3.64
CA HIS A 103 -1.08 8.95 4.18
C HIS A 103 -2.14 8.17 4.97
N LEU A 104 -2.86 8.84 5.88
CA LEU A 104 -3.92 8.21 6.67
C LEU A 104 -5.02 7.65 5.77
N LEU A 105 -5.57 8.46 4.87
CA LEU A 105 -6.63 8.03 3.97
C LEU A 105 -6.21 6.92 3.02
N LEU A 106 -4.97 6.97 2.50
CA LEU A 106 -4.43 5.88 1.69
C LEU A 106 -4.40 4.57 2.48
N GLY A 107 -3.95 4.60 3.74
CA GLY A 107 -3.94 3.42 4.59
C GLY A 107 -5.34 2.89 4.91
N TYR A 108 -6.31 3.75 5.24
CA TYR A 108 -7.70 3.33 5.48
C TYR A 108 -8.37 2.78 4.21
N LEU A 109 -8.09 3.38 3.06
CA LEU A 109 -8.57 2.91 1.77
C LEU A 109 -7.98 1.54 1.41
N ALA A 110 -6.67 1.37 1.59
CA ALA A 110 -5.99 0.11 1.40
C ALA A 110 -6.52 -0.97 2.33
N LEU A 111 -6.78 -0.65 3.61
CA LEU A 111 -7.39 -1.57 4.56
C LEU A 111 -8.78 -2.03 4.09
N ALA A 112 -9.63 -1.09 3.65
CA ALA A 112 -10.96 -1.41 3.15
C ALA A 112 -10.91 -2.28 1.88
N MET A 113 -9.99 -1.99 0.96
CA MET A 113 -9.78 -2.79 -0.25
C MET A 113 -9.20 -4.16 0.06
N ALA A 114 -8.22 -4.25 0.96
CA ALA A 114 -7.61 -5.52 1.38
C ALA A 114 -8.66 -6.47 1.97
N HIS A 115 -9.55 -5.98 2.84
CA HIS A 115 -10.68 -6.79 3.33
C HIS A 115 -11.63 -7.23 2.21
N ARG A 116 -11.93 -6.36 1.25
CA ARG A 116 -12.84 -6.67 0.14
C ARG A 116 -12.24 -7.72 -0.81
N LEU A 117 -10.93 -7.70 -1.00
CA LEU A 117 -10.22 -8.51 -1.98
C LEU A 117 -9.54 -9.74 -1.38
N GLY A 118 -9.42 -9.83 -0.05
CA GLY A 118 -8.56 -10.82 0.60
C GLY A 118 -7.09 -10.63 0.22
N ALA A 119 -6.65 -9.37 0.07
CA ALA A 119 -5.31 -9.02 -0.40
C ALA A 119 -4.31 -8.84 0.76
N LEU A 120 -3.03 -9.08 0.47
CA LEU A 120 -1.92 -8.56 1.29
C LEU A 120 -1.57 -7.13 0.82
N ILE A 121 -0.76 -6.44 1.61
CA ILE A 121 -0.34 -5.06 1.35
C ILE A 121 1.19 -5.01 1.33
N GLU A 122 1.76 -4.63 0.20
CA GLU A 122 3.16 -4.25 0.07
C GLU A 122 3.32 -2.75 0.29
N PHE A 123 4.27 -2.36 1.12
CA PHE A 123 4.42 -0.99 1.60
C PHE A 123 5.47 -0.14 0.86
N ASP A 124 5.96 -0.61 -0.30
CA ASP A 124 6.98 0.07 -1.14
C ASP A 124 8.23 0.51 -0.33
N GLY A 125 8.57 -0.25 0.72
CA GLY A 125 9.71 0.00 1.60
C GLY A 125 9.52 -0.55 3.02
N LEU A 126 10.45 -0.20 3.92
CA LEU A 126 10.40 -0.61 5.33
C LEU A 126 9.64 0.40 6.18
N LEU A 127 8.50 -0.03 6.71
CA LEU A 127 7.75 0.69 7.74
C LEU A 127 8.54 0.82 9.05
N GLY A 128 8.22 1.85 9.83
CA GLY A 128 8.93 2.17 11.08
C GLY A 128 10.16 3.06 10.87
N TYR A 129 10.42 3.47 9.63
CA TYR A 129 11.47 4.41 9.28
C TYR A 129 10.96 5.43 8.25
N GLY A 130 11.20 6.72 8.49
CA GLY A 130 10.60 7.82 7.71
C GLY A 130 11.12 8.00 6.28
N HIS A 131 12.03 7.14 5.80
CA HIS A 131 12.70 7.25 4.49
C HIS A 131 12.80 5.88 3.79
N ARG A 132 12.92 5.88 2.46
CA ARG A 132 13.22 4.66 1.69
C ARG A 132 14.63 4.18 2.04
N LEU A 133 14.79 2.89 2.38
CA LEU A 133 16.11 2.32 2.71
C LEU A 133 17.13 2.43 1.56
N LEU A 134 16.67 2.49 0.30
CA LEU A 134 17.54 2.71 -0.87
C LEU A 134 18.42 3.98 -0.74
N GLU A 135 18.02 4.91 0.12
CA GLU A 135 18.75 6.16 0.37
C GLU A 135 19.85 6.05 1.45
N LEU A 136 19.93 4.93 2.19
CA LEU A 136 20.75 4.83 3.43
C LEU A 136 22.06 4.04 3.32
N GLY A 137 22.33 3.36 2.20
CA GLY A 137 23.60 2.62 2.02
C GLY A 137 23.94 1.66 3.17
N ALA A 138 25.21 1.59 3.59
CA ALA A 138 25.71 0.62 4.59
C ALA A 138 25.22 0.85 6.04
N GLU A 139 24.65 2.03 6.36
CA GLU A 139 24.04 2.32 7.67
C GLU A 139 22.63 1.70 7.81
N SER A 140 22.15 1.02 6.76
CA SER A 140 20.84 0.37 6.71
C SER A 140 20.65 -0.78 7.71
N GLY A 141 21.72 -1.41 8.21
CA GLY A 141 21.63 -2.61 9.06
C GLY A 141 20.96 -2.39 10.42
N ASP A 142 21.43 -1.39 11.18
CA ASP A 142 20.88 -1.08 12.51
C ASP A 142 19.46 -0.50 12.38
N HIS A 143 19.24 0.39 11.40
CA HIS A 143 17.93 0.98 11.14
C HIS A 143 16.89 -0.04 10.67
N ARG A 144 17.30 -1.05 9.89
CA ARG A 144 16.44 -2.17 9.50
C ARG A 144 16.05 -3.01 10.71
N ALA A 145 16.97 -3.29 11.63
CA ALA A 145 16.68 -4.05 12.84
C ALA A 145 15.70 -3.30 13.76
N GLU A 146 15.87 -1.99 13.92
CA GLU A 146 14.94 -1.13 14.68
C GLU A 146 13.55 -1.07 14.03
N ALA A 147 13.49 -0.83 12.71
CA ALA A 147 12.25 -0.85 11.95
C ALA A 147 11.53 -2.19 12.11
N TRP A 148 12.26 -3.31 11.96
CA TRP A 148 11.72 -4.65 12.17
C TRP A 148 11.20 -4.86 13.60
N GLN A 149 11.95 -4.42 14.63
CA GLN A 149 11.53 -4.57 16.02
C GLN A 149 10.21 -3.84 16.29
N LEU A 150 10.03 -2.64 15.73
CA LEU A 150 8.79 -1.89 15.85
C LEU A 150 7.64 -2.63 15.16
N VAL A 151 7.77 -2.94 13.87
CA VAL A 151 6.65 -3.50 13.10
C VAL A 151 6.30 -4.92 13.54
N SER A 152 7.27 -5.74 13.91
CA SER A 152 7.03 -7.12 14.38
C SER A 152 6.39 -7.17 15.78
N SER A 153 6.33 -6.05 16.50
CA SER A 153 5.62 -5.95 17.77
C SER A 153 4.11 -5.73 17.62
N LEU A 154 3.65 -5.38 16.42
CA LEU A 154 2.25 -5.11 16.12
C LEU A 154 1.48 -6.42 15.84
N PRO A 155 0.17 -6.49 16.16
CA PRO A 155 -0.71 -7.57 15.72
C PRO A 155 -0.73 -7.79 14.20
N GLY A 156 -1.17 -8.98 13.77
CA GLY A 156 -1.22 -9.38 12.37
C GLY A 156 0.07 -10.02 11.84
N VAL A 157 0.12 -10.21 10.51
CA VAL A 157 1.29 -10.75 9.81
C VAL A 157 2.03 -9.61 9.12
N ILE A 158 3.34 -9.57 9.34
CA ILE A 158 4.29 -8.73 8.61
C ILE A 158 5.48 -9.58 8.22
N LYS A 159 5.94 -9.44 6.97
CA LYS A 159 7.18 -10.06 6.49
C LYS A 159 8.01 -9.03 5.79
N GLU A 160 9.31 -9.22 5.89
CA GLU A 160 10.28 -8.49 5.10
C GLU A 160 10.63 -9.30 3.85
N VAL A 161 10.61 -8.64 2.71
CA VAL A 161 10.85 -9.23 1.39
C VAL A 161 11.99 -8.46 0.74
N SER A 162 12.96 -9.20 0.21
CA SER A 162 14.04 -8.63 -0.59
C SER A 162 13.69 -8.66 -2.07
N TRP A 163 14.04 -7.60 -2.79
CA TRP A 163 14.05 -7.57 -4.24
C TRP A 163 15.45 -7.29 -4.77
N GLY A 164 15.69 -7.67 -6.03
CA GLY A 164 17.00 -7.59 -6.66
C GLY A 164 17.75 -8.92 -6.67
N THR A 165 18.77 -9.03 -7.53
CA THR A 165 19.57 -10.25 -7.67
C THR A 165 20.56 -10.39 -6.51
N PRO A 166 20.72 -11.59 -5.92
CA PRO A 166 21.66 -11.81 -4.82
C PRO A 166 23.12 -11.44 -5.11
N ASP A 167 23.49 -11.38 -6.39
CA ASP A 167 24.84 -11.06 -6.85
C ASP A 167 25.07 -9.54 -7.07
N ASP A 168 24.05 -8.71 -6.86
CA ASP A 168 24.11 -7.26 -7.03
C ASP A 168 23.90 -6.55 -5.67
N ASP A 169 24.99 -6.40 -4.93
CA ASP A 169 25.02 -5.71 -3.63
C ASP A 169 24.59 -4.23 -3.73
N GLU A 170 24.64 -3.62 -4.92
CA GLU A 170 24.19 -2.24 -5.15
C GLU A 170 22.70 -2.13 -5.55
N GLY A 171 22.07 -3.26 -5.90
CA GLY A 171 20.70 -3.34 -6.41
C GLY A 171 19.69 -4.05 -5.48
N GLN A 172 20.13 -4.59 -4.34
CA GLN A 172 19.23 -5.28 -3.40
C GLN A 172 18.46 -4.28 -2.52
N GLY A 173 17.13 -4.32 -2.61
CA GLY A 173 16.23 -3.53 -1.77
C GLY A 173 15.35 -4.41 -0.89
N TRP A 174 14.71 -3.78 0.10
CA TRP A 174 13.81 -4.47 1.02
C TRP A 174 12.51 -3.68 1.18
N PHE A 175 11.41 -4.41 1.29
CA PHE A 175 10.10 -3.86 1.62
C PHE A 175 9.34 -4.76 2.57
N HIS A 176 8.37 -4.18 3.25
CA HIS A 176 7.44 -4.91 4.10
C HIS A 176 6.20 -5.31 3.31
N VAL A 177 5.72 -6.53 3.58
CA VAL A 177 4.43 -7.04 3.15
C VAL A 177 3.64 -7.50 4.37
N GLY A 178 2.47 -6.93 4.58
CA GLY A 178 1.61 -7.23 5.72
C GLY A 178 0.20 -7.64 5.32
N ASP A 179 -0.54 -8.19 6.26
CA ASP A 179 -1.97 -8.45 6.11
C ASP A 179 -2.83 -7.26 6.60
N ALA A 180 -4.15 -7.40 6.45
CA ALA A 180 -5.10 -6.38 6.86
C ALA A 180 -5.13 -6.16 8.39
N GLU A 181 -4.87 -7.20 9.19
CA GLU A 181 -4.78 -7.07 10.65
C GLU A 181 -3.58 -6.19 11.05
N PHE A 182 -2.43 -6.43 10.42
CA PHE A 182 -1.25 -5.61 10.60
C PHE A 182 -1.48 -4.16 10.18
N LEU A 183 -2.06 -3.92 9.00
CA LEU A 183 -2.36 -2.55 8.56
C LEU A 183 -3.32 -1.83 9.52
N ALA A 184 -4.33 -2.53 10.05
CA ALA A 184 -5.22 -1.96 11.05
C ALA A 184 -4.48 -1.58 12.35
N ALA A 185 -3.56 -2.43 12.82
CA ALA A 185 -2.71 -2.11 13.96
C ALA A 185 -1.76 -0.95 13.68
N TRP A 186 -1.14 -0.92 12.49
CA TRP A 186 -0.24 0.15 12.08
C TRP A 186 -0.97 1.49 11.98
N LEU A 187 -2.17 1.53 11.41
CA LEU A 187 -3.02 2.73 11.34
C LEU A 187 -3.38 3.31 12.71
N ALA A 188 -3.47 2.46 13.74
CA ALA A 188 -3.72 2.88 15.11
C ALA A 188 -2.44 3.33 15.84
N HIS A 189 -1.27 3.09 15.27
CA HIS A 189 0.01 3.40 15.90
C HIS A 189 0.31 4.92 15.81
N PRO A 190 0.83 5.55 16.89
CA PRO A 190 1.16 6.99 16.88
C PRO A 190 2.19 7.40 15.83
N GLU A 191 3.06 6.47 15.43
CA GLU A 191 4.10 6.70 14.42
C GLU A 191 3.66 6.32 13.01
N PHE A 192 2.35 6.09 12.78
CA PHE A 192 1.85 5.71 11.47
C PHE A 192 2.32 6.68 10.37
N HIS A 193 2.99 6.10 9.39
CA HIS A 193 3.26 6.73 8.10
C HIS A 193 3.40 5.64 7.03
N LEU A 194 3.22 6.06 5.79
CA LEU A 194 3.49 5.25 4.60
C LEU A 194 4.75 5.79 3.93
N ILE A 195 5.42 4.95 3.14
CA ILE A 195 6.65 5.30 2.45
C ILE A 195 6.32 6.21 1.25
N LYS A 196 7.18 7.20 1.01
CA LYS A 196 7.06 8.18 -0.08
C LYS A 196 8.13 7.89 -1.12
#